data_AF-A0A822HCH4-F1
#
_entry.id   AF-A0A822HCH4-F1
#
_cell.length_a   1.000
_cell.length_b   1.000
_cell.length_c   1.000
_cell.angle_alpha   90.00
_cell.angle_beta   90.00
_cell.angle_gamma   90.00
#
_symmetry.space_group_name_H-M   'P 1'
#
loop_
_entity.id
_entity.type
_entity.pdbx_description
1 polymer ?
#
loop_
_entity_poly.entity_id
_entity_poly.type
_entity_poly.pdbx_seq_one_letter_code
_entity_poly.pdbx_strand_id
1 'polypeptide(L)'
;MNTVTGQITPIEQWTSEDIDQWFQQNNIESKLKDLYRFQHGTDLLLYGQCLRPDWQQEYADMRERYNLEYNAILYRDQFVLLVGALNRLQYTQQ
;
A
#
# COMPACT_ATOMS: atom_id res chain seq x y z
N MET A 1 7.33 8.70 -33.23
CA MET A 1 6.70 8.15 -32.00
C MET A 1 7.67 8.43 -30.87
N ASN A 2 7.36 9.40 -30.01
CA ASN A 2 8.27 9.87 -28.95
C ASN A 2 8.32 8.83 -27.82
N THR A 3 9.47 8.20 -27.63
CA THR A 3 9.80 7.48 -26.40
C THR A 3 10.12 8.52 -25.33
N VAL A 4 9.12 8.88 -24.53
CA VAL A 4 9.36 9.59 -23.27
C VAL A 4 10.01 8.58 -22.35
N THR A 5 11.34 8.67 -22.18
CA THR A 5 12.05 8.05 -21.06
C THR A 5 11.59 8.77 -19.80
N GLY A 6 10.41 8.41 -19.30
CA GLY A 6 9.86 8.93 -18.06
C GLY A 6 10.77 8.47 -16.93
N GLN A 7 11.40 9.42 -16.24
CA GLN A 7 12.11 9.12 -15.01
C GLN A 7 11.10 8.47 -14.06
N ILE A 8 11.37 7.23 -13.66
CA ILE A 8 10.61 6.59 -12.59
C ILE A 8 10.98 7.35 -11.33
N THR A 9 10.06 8.17 -10.81
CA THR A 9 10.23 8.86 -9.53
C THR A 9 10.51 7.81 -8.45
N PRO A 10 11.62 7.90 -7.70
CA PRO A 10 11.89 7.01 -6.59
C PRO A 10 10.73 7.01 -5.59
N ILE A 11 10.43 5.86 -4.98
CA ILE A 11 9.29 5.69 -4.06
C ILE A 11 9.40 6.67 -2.88
N GLU A 12 10.61 6.95 -2.41
CA GLU A 12 10.89 7.91 -1.34
C GLU A 12 10.44 9.34 -1.66
N GLN A 13 10.26 9.65 -2.95
CA GLN A 13 9.82 10.95 -3.44
C GLN A 13 8.33 10.98 -3.81
N TRP A 14 7.61 9.86 -3.64
CA TRP A 14 6.19 9.79 -3.95
C TRP A 14 5.37 10.67 -3.01
N THR A 15 4.51 11.47 -3.62
CA THR A 15 3.51 12.29 -2.97
C THR A 15 2.24 11.47 -2.67
N SER A 16 1.30 12.05 -1.93
CA SER A 16 -0.03 11.48 -1.74
C SER A 16 -0.73 11.15 -3.06
N GLU A 17 -0.52 11.97 -4.11
CA GLU A 17 -1.13 11.74 -5.43
C GLU A 17 -0.51 10.52 -6.12
N ASP A 18 0.82 10.35 -6.03
CA ASP A 18 1.51 9.18 -6.58
C ASP A 18 1.07 7.89 -5.88
N ILE A 19 0.86 7.95 -4.56
CA ILE A 19 0.31 6.84 -3.77
C ILE A 19 -1.11 6.52 -4.22
N ASP A 20 -1.96 7.52 -4.44
CA ASP A 20 -3.32 7.32 -4.94
C ASP A 20 -3.33 6.61 -6.29
N GLN A 21 -2.49 7.06 -7.23
CA GLN A 21 -2.32 6.42 -8.52
C GLN A 21 -1.83 4.98 -8.37
N TRP A 22 -0.88 4.73 -7.45
CA TRP A 22 -0.36 3.39 -7.20
C TRP A 22 -1.43 2.44 -6.62
N PHE A 23 -2.27 2.90 -5.68
CA PHE A 23 -3.40 2.12 -5.16
C PHE A 23 -4.37 1.74 -6.28
N GLN A 24 -4.71 2.70 -7.16
CA GLN A 24 -5.59 2.45 -8.32
C GLN A 24 -4.98 1.44 -9.30
N GLN A 25 -3.71 1.60 -9.66
CA GLN A 25 -3.00 0.70 -10.57
C GLN A 25 -2.91 -0.75 -10.05
N ASN A 26 -2.87 -0.93 -8.73
CA ASN A 26 -2.82 -2.25 -8.09
C ASN A 26 -4.21 -2.80 -7.70
N ASN A 27 -5.30 -2.09 -8.04
CA ASN A 27 -6.67 -2.44 -7.64
C ASN A 27 -6.82 -2.62 -6.11
N ILE A 28 -6.17 -1.75 -5.33
CA ILE A 28 -6.26 -1.73 -3.87
C ILE A 28 -7.31 -0.70 -3.48
N GLU A 29 -8.16 -1.03 -2.52
CA GLU A 29 -9.17 -0.11 -2.02
C GLU A 29 -8.56 1.15 -1.39
N SER A 30 -9.06 2.33 -1.78
CA SER A 30 -8.59 3.61 -1.24
C SER A 30 -8.75 3.71 0.28
N LYS A 31 -9.76 3.04 0.86
CA LYS A 31 -9.96 2.96 2.32
C LYS A 31 -8.73 2.40 3.05
N LEU A 32 -7.95 1.52 2.42
CA LEU A 32 -6.73 1.01 3.03
C LEU A 32 -5.61 2.06 3.08
N LYS A 33 -5.58 2.99 2.11
CA LYS A 33 -4.70 4.16 2.16
C LYS A 33 -5.10 5.08 3.31
N ASP A 34 -6.41 5.35 3.41
CA ASP A 34 -6.96 6.27 4.41
C ASP A 34 -6.80 5.73 5.84
N LEU A 35 -7.03 4.41 6.04
CA LEU A 35 -6.89 3.72 7.32
C LEU A 35 -5.51 3.90 7.95
N TYR A 36 -4.45 3.86 7.13
CA TYR A 36 -3.06 4.04 7.58
C TYR A 36 -2.52 5.45 7.33
N ARG A 37 -3.34 6.32 6.74
CA ARG A 37 -3.01 7.72 6.45
C ARG A 37 -1.69 7.88 5.69
N PHE A 38 -1.46 7.04 4.68
CA PHE A 38 -0.25 7.15 3.87
C PHE A 38 -0.22 8.51 3.14
N GLN A 39 0.81 9.31 3.41
CA GLN A 39 1.01 10.63 2.79
C GLN A 39 2.26 10.67 1.90
N HIS A 40 3.25 9.84 2.21
CA HIS A 40 4.53 9.77 1.52
C HIS A 40 4.89 8.33 1.19
N GLY A 41 5.60 8.10 0.08
CA GLY A 41 5.99 6.74 -0.30
C GLY A 41 6.90 6.06 0.72
N THR A 42 7.62 6.84 1.56
CA THR A 42 8.32 6.31 2.73
C THR A 42 7.40 5.60 3.72
N ASP A 43 6.15 6.01 3.85
CA ASP A 43 5.18 5.37 4.74
C ASP A 43 4.84 3.96 4.24
N LEU A 44 4.71 3.78 2.92
CA LEU A 44 4.51 2.47 2.28
C LEU A 44 5.71 1.56 2.50
N LEU A 45 6.92 2.10 2.32
CA LEU A 45 8.17 1.34 2.52
C LEU A 45 8.30 0.88 3.98
N LEU A 46 8.08 1.78 4.94
CA LEU A 46 8.12 1.47 6.37
C LEU A 46 7.05 0.45 6.75
N TYR A 47 5.82 0.63 6.28
CA TYR A 47 4.74 -0.33 6.53
C TYR A 47 5.08 -1.72 5.97
N GLY A 48 5.64 -1.79 4.76
CA GLY A 48 6.14 -3.02 4.16
C GLY A 48 7.24 -3.71 4.97
N GLN A 49 8.09 -2.95 5.67
CA GLN A 49 9.12 -3.50 6.56
C GLN A 49 8.52 -4.05 7.87
N CYS A 50 7.47 -3.40 8.40
CA CYS A 50 6.80 -3.81 9.64
C CYS A 50 5.93 -5.07 9.49
N LEU A 51 5.53 -5.44 8.27
CA LEU A 51 4.61 -6.55 7.98
C LEU A 51 5.12 -7.96 8.32
N ARG A 52 6.39 -8.11 8.74
CA ARG A 52 7.02 -9.42 8.99
C ARG A 52 7.57 -9.50 10.42
N PRO A 53 7.51 -10.66 11.10
CA PRO A 53 7.09 -11.98 10.59
C PRO A 53 5.59 -12.33 10.75
N ASP A 54 4.83 -11.60 11.57
CA ASP A 54 3.49 -12.00 12.03
C ASP A 54 2.34 -11.35 11.24
N TRP A 55 2.30 -11.58 9.93
CA TRP A 55 1.26 -11.00 9.06
C TRP A 55 -0.17 -11.37 9.46
N GLN A 56 -0.38 -12.49 10.17
CA GLN A 56 -1.70 -12.87 10.69
C GLN A 56 -2.20 -11.87 11.73
N GLN A 57 -1.32 -11.41 12.62
CA GLN A 57 -1.67 -10.42 13.64
C GLN A 57 -1.97 -9.09 12.96
N GLU A 58 -1.12 -8.66 12.01
CA GLU A 58 -1.36 -7.44 11.25
C GLU A 58 -2.69 -7.49 10.49
N TYR A 59 -3.05 -8.63 9.89
CA TYR A 59 -4.37 -8.78 9.25
C TYR A 59 -5.51 -8.67 10.26
N ALA A 60 -5.39 -9.28 11.45
CA ALA A 60 -6.41 -9.18 12.49
C ALA A 60 -6.61 -7.74 12.97
N ASP A 61 -5.52 -7.03 13.24
CA ASP A 61 -5.52 -5.64 13.68
C ASP A 61 -6.08 -4.71 12.60
N MET A 62 -5.66 -4.88 11.35
CA MET A 62 -6.18 -4.11 10.22
C MET A 62 -7.67 -4.33 10.03
N ARG A 63 -8.12 -5.59 10.11
CA ARG A 63 -9.54 -5.94 9.99
C ARG A 63 -10.38 -5.31 11.10
N GLU A 64 -9.88 -5.31 12.33
CA GLU A 64 -10.56 -4.67 13.46
C GLU A 64 -10.68 -3.16 13.23
N ARG A 65 -9.58 -2.48 12.89
CA ARG A 65 -9.59 -1.03 12.63
C ARG A 65 -10.48 -0.66 11.45
N TYR A 66 -10.42 -1.41 10.36
CA TYR A 66 -11.27 -1.20 9.18
C TYR A 66 -12.76 -1.32 9.53
N ASN A 67 -13.12 -2.28 10.39
CA ASN A 67 -14.49 -2.42 10.87
C ASN A 67 -14.90 -1.24 11.77
N LEU A 68 -14.03 -0.78 12.66
CA LEU A 68 -14.31 0.36 13.53
C LEU A 68 -14.47 1.68 12.76
N GLU A 69 -13.63 1.91 11.74
CA GLU A 69 -13.60 3.18 11.01
C GLU A 69 -14.66 3.25 9.89
N TYR A 70 -14.94 2.13 9.22
CA TYR A 70 -15.82 2.10 8.05
C TYR A 70 -17.10 1.28 8.22
N ASN A 71 -17.30 0.64 9.38
CA ASN A 71 -18.42 -0.29 9.63
C ASN A 71 -18.54 -1.35 8.51
N ALA A 72 -17.41 -1.95 8.14
CA ALA A 72 -17.29 -2.85 7.01
C ALA A 72 -16.29 -3.99 7.29
N ILE A 73 -16.40 -5.09 6.53
CA ILE A 73 -15.52 -6.24 6.67
C ILE A 73 -14.35 -6.11 5.70
N LEU A 74 -13.13 -6.13 6.22
CA LEU A 74 -11.93 -6.34 5.41
C LEU A 74 -11.74 -7.84 5.14
N TYR A 75 -11.89 -8.23 3.89
CA TYR A 75 -11.61 -9.57 3.43
C TYR A 75 -10.11 -9.81 3.27
N ARG A 76 -9.72 -11.08 3.38
CA ARG A 76 -8.31 -11.48 3.34
C ARG A 76 -7.66 -11.21 1.99
N ASP A 77 -8.39 -11.32 0.90
CA ASP A 77 -7.93 -11.01 -0.46
C ASP A 77 -7.55 -9.53 -0.61
N GLN A 78 -8.33 -8.60 -0.06
CA GLN A 78 -8.00 -7.17 -0.04
C GLN A 78 -6.68 -6.91 0.71
N PHE A 79 -6.47 -7.57 1.85
CA PHE A 79 -5.19 -7.52 2.57
C PHE A 79 -4.04 -8.11 1.75
N VAL A 80 -4.25 -9.27 1.11
CA VAL A 80 -3.25 -9.93 0.26
C VAL A 80 -2.88 -9.06 -0.94
N LEU A 81 -3.82 -8.33 -1.53
CA LEU A 81 -3.55 -7.39 -2.63
C LEU A 81 -2.59 -6.28 -2.17
N LEU A 82 -2.84 -5.67 -1.01
CA LEU A 82 -1.97 -4.65 -0.43
C LEU A 82 -0.57 -5.20 -0.14
N VAL A 83 -0.48 -6.30 0.60
CA VAL A 83 0.81 -6.93 0.97
C VAL A 83 1.57 -7.39 -0.28
N GLY A 84 0.88 -7.95 -1.27
CA GLY A 84 1.49 -8.35 -2.54
C GLY A 84 2.05 -7.17 -3.30
N ALA A 85 1.32 -6.05 -3.35
CA ALA A 85 1.79 -4.83 -4.00
C ALA A 85 2.99 -4.21 -3.29
N LEU A 86 2.99 -4.17 -1.95
CA LEU A 86 4.12 -3.72 -1.14
C LEU A 86 5.38 -4.57 -1.35
N ASN A 87 5.23 -5.90 -1.42
CA ASN A 87 6.36 -6.78 -1.73
C ASN A 87 6.94 -6.49 -3.11
N ARG A 88 6.10 -6.23 -4.13
CA ARG A 88 6.59 -5.87 -5.48
C ARG A 88 7.34 -4.54 -5.48
N LEU A 89 6.89 -3.55 -4.69
CA LEU A 89 7.62 -2.28 -4.52
C LEU A 89 9.06 -2.51 -4.06
N GLN A 90 9.25 -3.36 -3.05
CA GLN A 90 10.57 -3.68 -2.49
C GLN A 90 11.53 -4.34 -3.51
N TYR A 91 11.02 -5.15 -4.45
CA TYR A 91 11.86 -5.76 -5.49
C TYR A 91 12.29 -4.77 -6.58
N THR A 92 11.57 -3.66 -6.76
CA THR A 92 11.93 -2.62 -7.74
C THR A 92 13.12 -1.76 -7.30
N GLN A 93 13.58 -1.90 -6.05
CA GLN A 93 14.71 -1.15 -5.50
C GLN A 93 16.04 -1.93 -5.49
N GLN A 94 16.05 -3.18 -5.97
CA GLN A 94 17.25 -4.03 -6.08
C GLN A 94 17.76 -4.08 -7.51
#